data_AF-A0A2E6TFB5-F1
#
_entry.id   AF-A0A2E6TFB5-F1
#
_cell.length_a   1.000
_cell.length_b   1.000
_cell.length_c   1.000
_cell.angle_alpha   90.00
_cell.angle_beta   90.00
_cell.angle_gamma   90.00
#
_symmetry.space_group_name_H-M   'P 1'
#
loop_
_entity.id
_entity.type
_entity.pdbx_description
1 polymer ?
#
loop_
_entity_poly.entity_id
_entity_poly.type
_entity_poly.pdbx_seq_one_letter_code
_entity_poly.pdbx_strand_id
1 'polypeptide(L)'
;MASSIRSVLLRSCQIGCGRRAGLTGGGWRVSSAEMSEEKIREAIVAQTTKLRLDGKEINDLTSLAGFAKLESLYLKENQVTDLAPLATLTGLGRLTLRQNRITDVSPLAGLTNLVELNLSYNQISELAPLASLTKLKELFLGNNQITDLAPLAGLTSLKALILGDNQITDLSPLVELTELKKLHLHGNHISEDQQGMIDKALPKCTIYL
;
A
#
# COMPACT_ATOMS: atom_id res chain seq x y z
N MET A 1 19.48 7.83 -11.28
CA MET A 1 19.08 6.76 -12.24
C MET A 1 17.91 6.05 -11.60
N ALA A 2 16.77 5.93 -12.29
CA ALA A 2 15.60 5.29 -11.73
C ALA A 2 15.87 3.80 -11.40
N SER A 3 15.36 3.33 -10.27
CA SER A 3 15.64 2.01 -9.73
C SER A 3 14.48 1.06 -10.01
N SER A 4 14.58 0.21 -11.05
CA SER A 4 13.63 -0.89 -11.22
C SER A 4 13.78 -1.90 -10.09
N ILE A 5 12.69 -2.50 -9.63
CA ILE A 5 12.71 -3.53 -8.57
C ILE A 5 13.65 -4.69 -8.92
N ARG A 6 13.76 -5.05 -10.20
CA ARG A 6 14.75 -6.03 -10.70
C ARG A 6 16.18 -5.64 -10.31
N SER A 7 16.53 -4.35 -10.40
CA SER A 7 17.86 -3.84 -10.04
C SER A 7 18.11 -3.82 -8.53
N VAL A 8 17.06 -3.66 -7.70
CA VAL A 8 17.14 -3.76 -6.24
C VAL A 8 17.36 -5.23 -5.83
N LEU A 9 16.52 -6.14 -6.35
CA LEU A 9 16.61 -7.58 -6.06
C LEU A 9 17.94 -8.19 -6.53
N LEU A 10 18.48 -7.76 -7.69
CA LEU A 10 19.79 -8.20 -8.16
C LEU A 10 20.94 -7.76 -7.22
N ARG A 11 20.86 -6.56 -6.62
CA ARG A 11 21.84 -6.12 -5.60
C ARG A 11 21.71 -6.92 -4.30
N SER A 12 20.50 -7.28 -3.89
CA SER A 12 20.29 -8.21 -2.77
C SER A 12 20.82 -9.62 -3.08
N CYS A 13 20.77 -10.05 -4.33
CA CYS A 13 21.28 -11.35 -4.78
C CYS A 13 22.82 -11.42 -4.87
N GLN A 14 23.54 -10.29 -4.92
CA GLN A 14 25.01 -10.28 -4.91
C GLN A 14 25.65 -10.82 -3.62
N ILE A 15 24.86 -11.05 -2.56
CA ILE A 15 25.30 -11.75 -1.35
C ILE A 15 25.65 -13.23 -1.63
N GLY A 16 25.19 -13.81 -2.75
CA GLY A 16 25.41 -15.22 -3.11
C GLY A 16 26.60 -15.55 -4.03
N CYS A 17 27.30 -14.56 -4.60
CA CYS A 17 28.35 -14.80 -5.62
C CYS A 17 29.76 -14.30 -5.24
N GLY A 18 30.10 -14.34 -3.96
CA GLY A 18 31.49 -14.21 -3.51
C GLY A 18 32.27 -15.51 -3.70
N ARG A 19 33.06 -15.64 -4.79
CA ARG A 19 33.92 -16.82 -5.01
C ARG A 19 34.95 -16.97 -3.87
N ARG A 20 34.86 -18.06 -3.10
CA ARG A 20 36.03 -18.83 -2.64
C ARG A 20 35.75 -20.32 -2.71
N ALA A 21 36.61 -21.04 -3.45
CA ALA A 21 36.62 -22.49 -3.48
C ALA A 21 37.58 -23.03 -2.40
N GLY A 22 37.16 -24.06 -1.65
CA GLY A 22 37.96 -24.74 -0.61
C GLY A 22 38.16 -23.94 0.69
N LEU A 23 38.47 -24.50 1.87
CA LEU A 23 38.48 -25.85 2.47
C LEU A 23 38.40 -25.62 4.02
N THR A 24 38.02 -26.52 4.93
CA THR A 24 37.67 -27.96 4.94
C THR A 24 36.74 -28.25 6.14
N GLY A 25 35.99 -29.36 6.15
CA GLY A 25 35.40 -29.94 7.37
C GLY A 25 33.88 -29.74 7.56
N GLY A 26 33.08 -30.80 7.31
CA GLY A 26 31.64 -30.81 7.64
C GLY A 26 30.69 -30.20 6.60
N GLY A 27 31.06 -30.20 5.31
CA GLY A 27 30.25 -29.57 4.26
C GLY A 27 29.04 -30.38 3.79
N TRP A 28 27.92 -29.69 3.55
CA TRP A 28 26.78 -30.21 2.78
C TRP A 28 27.25 -30.60 1.37
N ARG A 29 27.18 -31.88 1.02
CA ARG A 29 27.37 -32.35 -0.36
C ARG A 29 26.04 -32.26 -1.11
N VAL A 30 25.99 -31.45 -2.16
CA VAL A 30 24.93 -31.49 -3.18
C VAL A 30 25.54 -32.11 -4.44
N SER A 31 24.92 -33.17 -4.96
CA SER A 31 25.37 -33.86 -6.17
C SER A 31 24.57 -33.45 -7.41
N SER A 32 25.28 -33.07 -8.47
CA SER A 32 24.87 -33.14 -9.89
C SER A 32 23.51 -32.56 -10.32
N ALA A 33 22.83 -31.78 -9.48
CA ALA A 33 21.60 -31.07 -9.80
C ALA A 33 21.78 -29.58 -9.47
N GLU A 34 22.57 -28.89 -10.27
CA GLU A 34 22.71 -27.43 -10.20
C GLU A 34 21.37 -26.79 -10.63
N MET A 35 20.53 -26.49 -9.64
CA MET A 35 19.32 -25.73 -9.84
C MET A 35 19.74 -24.32 -10.27
N SER A 36 19.42 -23.94 -11.50
CA SER A 36 19.87 -22.66 -12.09
C SER A 36 19.45 -21.47 -11.22
N GLU A 37 20.25 -20.39 -11.25
CA GLU A 37 19.91 -19.14 -10.54
C GLU A 37 18.49 -18.66 -10.87
N GLU A 38 18.03 -18.90 -12.09
CA GLU A 38 16.68 -18.54 -12.51
C GLU A 38 15.60 -19.36 -11.79
N LYS A 39 15.76 -20.68 -11.66
CA LYS A 39 14.84 -21.53 -10.86
C LYS A 39 14.84 -21.13 -9.38
N ILE A 40 15.98 -20.69 -8.84
CA ILE A 40 16.06 -20.16 -7.47
C ILE A 40 15.27 -18.84 -7.37
N ARG A 41 15.41 -17.93 -8.33
CA ARG A 41 14.65 -16.67 -8.38
C ARG A 41 13.15 -16.89 -8.51
N GLU A 42 12.72 -17.75 -9.44
CA GLU A 42 11.32 -18.16 -9.60
C GLU A 42 10.76 -18.71 -8.28
N ALA A 43 11.49 -19.60 -7.61
CA ALA A 43 11.08 -20.18 -6.33
C ALA A 43 10.99 -19.15 -5.19
N ILE A 44 11.84 -18.12 -5.19
CA ILE A 44 11.78 -17.00 -4.23
C ILE A 44 10.54 -16.14 -4.51
N VAL A 45 10.34 -15.72 -5.77
CA VAL A 45 9.20 -14.90 -6.20
C VAL A 45 7.87 -15.60 -5.88
N ALA A 46 7.76 -16.89 -6.21
CA ALA A 46 6.55 -17.70 -6.00
C ALA A 46 6.24 -18.02 -4.52
N GLN A 47 7.15 -17.72 -3.58
CA GLN A 47 6.97 -17.94 -2.13
C GLN A 47 7.01 -16.67 -1.30
N THR A 48 7.32 -15.51 -1.89
CA THR A 48 7.42 -14.24 -1.16
C THR A 48 6.03 -13.69 -0.83
N THR A 49 5.67 -13.73 0.46
CA THR A 49 4.42 -13.13 0.98
C THR A 49 4.58 -11.70 1.48
N LYS A 50 5.81 -11.26 1.80
CA LYS A 50 6.11 -9.93 2.32
C LYS A 50 7.34 -9.32 1.65
N LEU A 51 7.19 -8.11 1.11
CA LEU A 51 8.25 -7.41 0.38
C LEU A 51 8.36 -5.95 0.81
N ARG A 52 9.56 -5.53 1.25
CA ARG A 52 9.86 -4.16 1.71
C ARG A 52 10.89 -3.50 0.82
N LEU A 53 10.48 -2.41 0.19
CA LEU A 53 11.19 -1.68 -0.86
C LEU A 53 11.20 -0.17 -0.59
N ASP A 54 11.06 0.21 0.68
CA ASP A 54 11.03 1.60 1.15
C ASP A 54 12.34 2.35 0.84
N GLY A 55 12.23 3.59 0.37
CA GLY A 55 13.38 4.49 0.19
C GLY A 55 14.39 4.00 -0.87
N LYS A 56 13.91 3.51 -2.02
CA LYS A 56 14.75 2.89 -3.07
C LYS A 56 14.72 3.60 -4.42
N GLU A 57 14.11 4.78 -4.51
CA GLU A 57 13.93 5.54 -5.75
C GLU A 57 13.24 4.73 -6.86
N ILE A 58 12.32 3.84 -6.46
CA ILE A 58 11.55 3.02 -7.39
C ILE A 58 10.45 3.85 -8.03
N ASN A 59 10.37 3.80 -9.36
CA ASN A 59 9.24 4.30 -10.14
C ASN A 59 8.58 3.22 -11.02
N ASP A 60 9.30 2.13 -11.30
CA ASP A 60 8.87 0.99 -12.11
C ASP A 60 8.49 -0.20 -11.22
N LEU A 61 7.21 -0.57 -11.27
CA LEU A 61 6.64 -1.70 -10.54
C LEU A 61 6.44 -2.96 -11.40
N THR A 62 6.75 -2.94 -12.70
CA THR A 62 6.45 -4.04 -13.64
C THR A 62 7.00 -5.40 -13.19
N SER A 63 8.15 -5.40 -12.53
CA SER A 63 8.80 -6.60 -11.99
C SER A 63 8.04 -7.26 -10.83
N LEU A 64 6.95 -6.66 -10.32
CA LEU A 64 6.11 -7.26 -9.28
C LEU A 64 5.08 -8.27 -9.83
N ALA A 65 4.81 -8.28 -11.13
CA ALA A 65 3.72 -9.09 -11.71
C ALA A 65 3.80 -10.61 -11.42
N GLY A 66 4.98 -11.14 -11.10
CA GLY A 66 5.18 -12.54 -10.72
C GLY A 66 4.91 -12.88 -9.25
N PHE A 67 4.77 -11.90 -8.36
CA PHE A 67 4.64 -12.10 -6.90
C PHE A 67 3.21 -12.47 -6.48
N ALA A 68 2.65 -13.53 -7.08
CA ALA A 68 1.25 -13.93 -6.94
C ALA A 68 0.79 -14.28 -5.50
N LYS A 69 1.72 -14.51 -4.55
CA LYS A 69 1.44 -14.77 -3.14
C LYS A 69 1.69 -13.56 -2.22
N LEU A 70 1.90 -12.36 -2.77
CA LEU A 70 2.23 -11.19 -1.96
C LEU A 70 1.03 -10.71 -1.15
N GLU A 71 1.15 -10.79 0.18
CA GLU A 71 0.15 -10.36 1.16
C GLU A 71 0.47 -8.97 1.72
N SER A 72 1.74 -8.56 1.72
CA SER A 72 2.19 -7.29 2.31
C SER A 72 3.31 -6.63 1.51
N LEU A 73 3.04 -5.44 0.96
CA LEU A 73 3.96 -4.66 0.14
C LEU A 73 4.22 -3.27 0.75
N TYR A 74 5.49 -2.93 0.94
CA TYR A 74 5.93 -1.64 1.47
C TYR A 74 6.80 -0.92 0.43
N LEU A 75 6.32 0.21 -0.07
CA LEU A 75 6.91 1.03 -1.12
C LEU A 75 6.98 2.51 -0.70
N LYS A 76 7.11 2.82 0.61
CA LYS A 76 7.10 4.22 1.08
C LYS A 76 8.36 4.97 0.60
N GLU A 77 8.27 6.30 0.48
CA GLU A 77 9.41 7.16 0.11
C GLU A 77 10.06 6.74 -1.22
N ASN A 78 9.24 6.55 -2.26
CA ASN A 78 9.68 6.18 -3.60
C ASN A 78 9.21 7.23 -4.63
N GLN A 79 9.25 6.88 -5.91
CA GLN A 79 8.91 7.75 -7.04
C GLN A 79 7.84 7.11 -7.94
N VAL A 80 6.99 6.25 -7.37
CA VAL A 80 5.93 5.53 -8.08
C VAL A 80 4.87 6.52 -8.57
N THR A 81 4.49 6.37 -9.83
CA THR A 81 3.38 7.10 -10.49
C THR A 81 2.35 6.13 -11.06
N ASP A 82 2.80 5.03 -11.68
CA ASP A 82 1.96 3.97 -12.25
C ASP A 82 1.75 2.82 -11.25
N LEU A 83 0.47 2.48 -11.03
CA LEU A 83 0.05 1.37 -10.18
C LEU A 83 -0.49 0.16 -10.97
N ALA A 84 -0.56 0.23 -12.30
CA ALA A 84 -1.07 -0.87 -13.14
C ALA A 84 -0.42 -2.25 -12.84
N PRO A 85 0.90 -2.35 -12.57
CA PRO A 85 1.53 -3.63 -12.19
C PRO A 85 1.04 -4.24 -10.86
N LEU A 86 0.32 -3.49 -10.03
CA LEU A 86 -0.25 -3.99 -8.77
C LEU A 86 -1.62 -4.65 -8.96
N ALA A 87 -2.33 -4.39 -10.07
CA ALA A 87 -3.72 -4.83 -10.27
C ALA A 87 -3.92 -6.35 -10.22
N THR A 88 -2.88 -7.13 -10.52
CA THR A 88 -2.90 -8.60 -10.46
C THR A 88 -2.60 -9.17 -9.06
N LEU A 89 -2.14 -8.36 -8.12
CA LEU A 89 -1.70 -8.79 -6.78
C LEU A 89 -2.87 -8.90 -5.79
N THR A 90 -3.94 -9.58 -6.20
CA THR A 90 -5.22 -9.67 -5.48
C THR A 90 -5.14 -10.34 -4.10
N GLY A 91 -4.01 -10.98 -3.77
CA GLY A 91 -3.69 -11.48 -2.43
C GLY A 91 -3.26 -10.42 -1.41
N LEU A 92 -3.01 -9.17 -1.83
CA LEU A 92 -2.54 -8.11 -0.93
C LEU A 92 -3.57 -7.80 0.16
N GLY A 93 -3.15 -7.97 1.42
CA GLY A 93 -3.86 -7.56 2.62
C GLY A 93 -3.34 -6.25 3.23
N ARG A 94 -2.07 -5.89 2.97
CA ARG A 94 -1.46 -4.62 3.42
C ARG A 94 -0.63 -3.97 2.31
N LEU A 95 -0.89 -2.70 2.03
CA LEU A 95 -0.16 -1.94 1.01
C LEU A 95 0.17 -0.54 1.55
N THR A 96 1.46 -0.17 1.57
CA THR A 96 1.87 1.22 1.80
C THR A 96 2.64 1.77 0.61
N LEU A 97 2.11 2.87 0.10
CA LEU A 97 2.59 3.70 -1.00
C LEU A 97 2.78 5.16 -0.53
N ARG A 98 2.93 5.38 0.79
CA ARG A 98 3.12 6.70 1.39
C ARG A 98 4.30 7.43 0.75
N GLN A 99 4.15 8.73 0.45
CA GLN A 99 5.23 9.57 -0.06
C GLN A 99 5.77 9.05 -1.41
N ASN A 100 4.89 9.08 -2.41
CA ASN A 100 5.16 8.77 -3.82
C ASN A 100 4.60 9.93 -4.70
N ARG A 101 4.28 9.67 -5.97
CA ARG A 101 3.74 10.64 -6.94
C ARG A 101 2.47 10.11 -7.61
N ILE A 102 1.61 9.45 -6.83
CA ILE A 102 0.41 8.78 -7.31
C ILE A 102 -0.72 9.81 -7.47
N THR A 103 -1.39 9.78 -8.62
CA THR A 103 -2.63 10.52 -8.90
C THR A 103 -3.80 9.57 -9.14
N ASP A 104 -3.60 8.52 -9.93
CA ASP A 104 -4.59 7.50 -10.23
C ASP A 104 -4.48 6.27 -9.31
N VAL A 105 -5.61 5.88 -8.71
CA VAL A 105 -5.76 4.68 -7.87
C VAL A 105 -6.65 3.60 -8.51
N SER A 106 -7.07 3.79 -9.76
CA SER A 106 -7.90 2.82 -10.53
C SER A 106 -7.34 1.39 -10.53
N PRO A 107 -6.02 1.16 -10.64
CA PRO A 107 -5.44 -0.19 -10.55
C PRO A 107 -5.66 -0.91 -9.20
N LEU A 108 -6.03 -0.20 -8.13
CA LEU A 108 -6.26 -0.79 -6.81
C LEU A 108 -7.68 -1.36 -6.64
N ALA A 109 -8.63 -1.05 -7.53
CA ALA A 109 -10.05 -1.42 -7.37
C ALA A 109 -10.32 -2.94 -7.27
N GLY A 110 -9.44 -3.77 -7.82
CA GLY A 110 -9.52 -5.23 -7.74
C GLY A 110 -8.95 -5.83 -6.44
N LEU A 111 -8.25 -5.06 -5.61
CA LEU A 111 -7.51 -5.54 -4.45
C LEU A 111 -8.39 -5.69 -3.20
N THR A 112 -9.55 -6.32 -3.36
CA THR A 112 -10.63 -6.43 -2.35
C THR A 112 -10.27 -7.24 -1.08
N ASN A 113 -9.04 -7.76 -1.00
CA ASN A 113 -8.47 -8.36 0.22
C ASN A 113 -7.73 -7.36 1.11
N LEU A 114 -7.52 -6.11 0.68
CA LEU A 114 -6.85 -5.08 1.47
C LEU A 114 -7.58 -4.82 2.80
N VAL A 115 -6.81 -4.84 3.88
CA VAL A 115 -7.22 -4.53 5.26
C VAL A 115 -6.55 -3.23 5.74
N GLU A 116 -5.33 -2.96 5.26
CA GLU A 116 -4.58 -1.72 5.51
C GLU A 116 -4.10 -1.13 4.18
N LEU A 117 -4.45 0.13 3.91
CA LEU A 117 -3.99 0.87 2.74
C LEU A 117 -3.49 2.26 3.15
N ASN A 118 -2.22 2.55 2.84
CA ASN A 118 -1.61 3.85 3.12
C ASN A 118 -1.14 4.52 1.83
N LEU A 119 -1.83 5.60 1.47
CA LEU A 119 -1.64 6.45 0.29
C LEU A 119 -1.33 7.90 0.68
N SER A 120 -1.00 8.19 1.94
CA SER A 120 -0.69 9.54 2.39
C SER A 120 0.52 10.16 1.69
N TYR A 121 0.57 11.49 1.56
CA TYR A 121 1.63 12.21 0.84
C TYR A 121 1.73 11.77 -0.64
N ASN A 122 0.63 11.95 -1.39
CA ASN A 122 0.55 11.72 -2.84
C ASN A 122 -0.16 12.92 -3.53
N GLN A 123 -0.75 12.73 -4.70
CA GLN A 123 -1.51 13.76 -5.45
C GLN A 123 -2.90 13.24 -5.85
N ILE A 124 -3.54 12.46 -4.98
CA ILE A 124 -4.84 11.82 -5.26
C ILE A 124 -5.98 12.82 -5.00
N SER A 125 -6.92 12.94 -5.94
CA SER A 125 -8.22 13.60 -5.74
C SER A 125 -9.39 12.59 -5.75
N GLU A 126 -9.36 11.65 -6.70
CA GLU A 126 -10.45 10.70 -6.95
C GLU A 126 -10.37 9.45 -6.09
N LEU A 127 -11.45 9.15 -5.36
CA LEU A 127 -11.54 7.97 -4.49
C LEU A 127 -12.48 6.87 -5.02
N ALA A 128 -13.17 7.09 -6.15
CA ALA A 128 -14.13 6.13 -6.72
C ALA A 128 -13.60 4.68 -6.85
N PRO A 129 -12.32 4.43 -7.25
CA PRO A 129 -11.76 3.08 -7.29
C PRO A 129 -11.66 2.36 -5.93
N LEU A 130 -11.67 3.08 -4.81
CA LEU A 130 -11.52 2.50 -3.47
C LEU A 130 -12.85 1.98 -2.88
N ALA A 131 -13.99 2.31 -3.49
CA ALA A 131 -15.33 1.95 -2.98
C ALA A 131 -15.57 0.42 -2.88
N SER A 132 -14.85 -0.38 -3.66
CA SER A 132 -14.92 -1.85 -3.63
C SER A 132 -14.14 -2.48 -2.47
N LEU A 133 -13.28 -1.72 -1.76
CA LEU A 133 -12.31 -2.23 -0.79
C LEU A 133 -12.93 -2.41 0.61
N THR A 134 -14.11 -3.01 0.67
CA THR A 134 -14.98 -3.10 1.87
C THR A 134 -14.38 -3.84 3.07
N LYS A 135 -13.25 -4.55 2.90
CA LYS A 135 -12.49 -5.20 3.99
C LYS A 135 -11.50 -4.26 4.70
N LEU A 136 -11.31 -3.04 4.21
CA LEU A 136 -10.42 -2.05 4.82
C LEU A 136 -10.83 -1.76 6.27
N LYS A 137 -9.83 -1.75 7.16
CA LYS A 137 -9.94 -1.37 8.58
C LYS A 137 -9.13 -0.12 8.86
N GLU A 138 -8.07 0.11 8.10
CA GLU A 138 -7.16 1.25 8.27
C GLU A 138 -6.87 1.87 6.90
N LEU A 139 -7.27 3.13 6.70
CA LEU A 139 -7.10 3.86 5.46
C LEU A 139 -6.42 5.21 5.75
N PHE A 140 -5.24 5.41 5.17
CA PHE A 140 -4.45 6.62 5.33
C PHE A 140 -4.37 7.37 4.00
N LEU A 141 -4.99 8.55 3.96
CA LEU A 141 -5.16 9.41 2.78
C LEU A 141 -4.73 10.85 3.03
N GLY A 142 -4.22 11.20 4.22
CA GLY A 142 -3.78 12.56 4.54
C GLY A 142 -2.62 13.07 3.67
N ASN A 143 -2.52 14.38 3.48
CA ASN A 143 -1.62 15.05 2.51
C ASN A 143 -1.90 14.55 1.07
N ASN A 144 -3.10 14.87 0.56
CA ASN A 144 -3.56 14.64 -0.81
C ASN A 144 -4.42 15.84 -1.28
N GLN A 145 -5.26 15.66 -2.31
CA GLN A 145 -6.08 16.70 -2.93
C GLN A 145 -7.57 16.29 -2.95
N ILE A 146 -8.00 15.55 -1.94
CA ILE A 146 -9.35 14.97 -1.84
C ILE A 146 -10.37 16.06 -1.46
N THR A 147 -11.50 16.06 -2.15
CA THR A 147 -12.67 16.92 -1.87
C THR A 147 -13.93 16.09 -1.60
N ASP A 148 -14.18 15.05 -2.39
CA ASP A 148 -15.33 14.14 -2.27
C ASP A 148 -14.99 12.88 -1.44
N LEU A 149 -15.89 12.54 -0.52
CA LEU A 149 -15.82 11.35 0.34
C LEU A 149 -16.92 10.33 0.04
N ALA A 150 -17.84 10.59 -0.90
CA ALA A 150 -18.92 9.67 -1.27
C ALA A 150 -18.44 8.23 -1.58
N PRO A 151 -17.30 8.00 -2.25
CA PRO A 151 -16.76 6.65 -2.46
C PRO A 151 -16.43 5.87 -1.17
N LEU A 152 -16.23 6.54 -0.04
CA LEU A 152 -15.86 5.90 1.23
C LEU A 152 -17.08 5.46 2.06
N ALA A 153 -18.29 5.91 1.74
CA ALA A 153 -19.50 5.67 2.54
C ALA A 153 -19.81 4.17 2.74
N GLY A 154 -19.45 3.32 1.77
CA GLY A 154 -19.63 1.86 1.85
C GLY A 154 -18.58 1.12 2.69
N LEU A 155 -17.52 1.78 3.15
CA LEU A 155 -16.38 1.14 3.83
C LEU A 155 -16.61 0.96 5.34
N THR A 156 -17.78 0.43 5.71
CA THR A 156 -18.28 0.32 7.10
C THR A 156 -17.42 -0.53 8.06
N SER A 157 -16.43 -1.26 7.54
CA SER A 157 -15.43 -1.97 8.35
C SER A 157 -14.27 -1.09 8.85
N LEU A 158 -14.18 0.18 8.43
CA LEU A 158 -13.12 1.11 8.82
C LEU A 158 -13.11 1.39 10.33
N LYS A 159 -11.90 1.39 10.90
CA LYS A 159 -11.61 1.64 12.32
C LYS A 159 -10.68 2.82 12.52
N ALA A 160 -9.83 3.11 11.54
CA ALA A 160 -9.04 4.34 11.46
C ALA A 160 -9.09 4.92 10.04
N LEU A 161 -9.39 6.21 9.94
CA LEU A 161 -9.43 6.97 8.70
C LEU A 161 -8.65 8.27 8.89
N ILE A 162 -7.57 8.45 8.14
CA ILE A 162 -6.66 9.60 8.27
C ILE A 162 -6.76 10.44 6.99
N LEU A 163 -7.46 11.57 7.06
CA LEU A 163 -7.76 12.48 5.95
C LEU A 163 -7.16 13.89 6.14
N GLY A 164 -6.32 14.10 7.16
CA GLY A 164 -5.72 15.41 7.44
C GLY A 164 -4.89 15.97 6.28
N ASP A 165 -4.89 17.29 6.11
CA ASP A 165 -4.29 18.04 5.02
C ASP A 165 -4.84 17.60 3.64
N ASN A 166 -6.12 17.91 3.42
CA ASN A 166 -6.88 17.71 2.16
C ASN A 166 -7.79 18.94 1.93
N GLN A 167 -8.80 18.83 1.06
CA GLN A 167 -9.70 19.95 0.69
C GLN A 167 -11.17 19.62 1.00
N ILE A 168 -11.41 18.78 2.02
CA ILE A 168 -12.74 18.29 2.38
C ILE A 168 -13.55 19.40 3.05
N THR A 169 -14.84 19.47 2.70
CA THR A 169 -15.86 20.34 3.32
C THR A 169 -17.09 19.57 3.80
N ASP A 170 -17.44 18.43 3.18
CA ASP A 170 -18.59 17.61 3.53
C ASP A 170 -18.20 16.28 4.15
N LEU A 171 -18.73 16.01 5.34
CA LEU A 171 -18.53 14.77 6.11
C LEU A 171 -19.78 13.87 6.09
N SER A 172 -20.85 14.27 5.39
CA SER A 172 -22.08 13.47 5.26
C SER A 172 -21.83 12.03 4.80
N PRO A 173 -20.87 11.74 3.89
CA PRO A 173 -20.55 10.36 3.52
C PRO A 173 -20.00 9.47 4.66
N LEU A 174 -19.50 10.05 5.76
CA LEU A 174 -18.84 9.31 6.84
C LEU A 174 -19.79 8.89 7.97
N VAL A 175 -21.04 9.37 7.99
CA VAL A 175 -21.96 9.19 9.15
C VAL A 175 -22.32 7.73 9.42
N GLU A 176 -22.31 6.87 8.40
CA GLU A 176 -22.61 5.43 8.51
C GLU A 176 -21.39 4.58 8.92
N LEU A 177 -20.20 5.17 9.06
CA LEU A 177 -18.97 4.47 9.46
C LEU A 177 -18.91 4.22 10.98
N THR A 178 -19.94 3.59 11.52
CA THR A 178 -20.17 3.43 12.97
C THR A 178 -19.13 2.60 13.74
N GLU A 179 -18.30 1.81 13.04
CA GLU A 179 -17.13 1.10 13.61
C GLU A 179 -15.87 1.97 13.75
N LEU A 180 -15.89 3.20 13.22
CA LEU A 180 -14.75 4.11 13.20
C LEU A 180 -14.37 4.55 14.63
N LYS A 181 -13.08 4.43 14.96
CA LYS A 181 -12.54 4.75 16.29
C LYS A 181 -11.61 5.95 16.27
N LYS A 182 -11.02 6.26 15.12
CA LYS A 182 -10.11 7.38 14.91
C LYS A 182 -10.38 8.02 13.55
N LEU A 183 -10.62 9.32 13.56
CA LEU A 183 -10.82 10.14 12.37
C LEU A 183 -9.93 11.38 12.47
N HIS A 184 -8.97 11.52 11.56
CA HIS A 184 -8.14 12.73 11.49
C HIS A 184 -8.58 13.58 10.30
N LEU A 185 -8.93 14.83 10.56
CA LEU A 185 -9.48 15.81 9.63
C LEU A 185 -8.74 17.16 9.66
N HIS A 186 -7.72 17.34 10.51
CA HIS A 186 -6.92 18.57 10.57
C HIS A 186 -6.49 19.08 9.19
N GLY A 187 -6.40 20.40 9.01
CA GLY A 187 -6.00 20.97 7.71
C GLY A 187 -6.99 20.70 6.57
N ASN A 188 -8.29 20.54 6.89
CA ASN A 188 -9.40 20.59 5.94
C ASN A 188 -10.29 21.81 6.22
N HIS A 189 -11.35 22.01 5.42
CA HIS A 189 -12.24 23.16 5.49
C HIS A 189 -13.58 22.78 6.14
N ILE A 190 -13.53 22.16 7.32
CA ILE A 190 -14.71 21.65 8.05
C ILE A 190 -15.40 22.80 8.80
N SER A 191 -16.71 22.96 8.59
CA SER A 191 -17.53 23.93 9.32
C SER A 191 -18.01 23.39 10.68
N GLU A 192 -18.43 24.28 11.58
CA GLU A 192 -19.00 23.90 12.88
C GLU A 192 -20.23 22.99 12.74
N ASP A 193 -21.08 23.21 11.73
CA ASP A 193 -22.24 22.36 11.44
C ASP A 193 -21.83 20.92 11.05
N GLN A 194 -20.81 20.80 10.20
CA GLN A 194 -20.26 19.51 9.75
C GLN A 194 -19.59 18.76 10.91
N GLN A 195 -18.89 19.49 11.78
CA GLN A 195 -18.31 18.93 13.00
C GLN A 195 -19.40 18.44 13.98
N GLY A 196 -20.41 19.28 14.26
CA GLY A 196 -21.52 18.91 15.14
C GLY A 196 -22.36 17.74 14.62
N MET A 197 -22.50 17.61 13.30
CA MET A 197 -23.10 16.44 12.66
C MET A 197 -22.27 15.18 12.88
N ILE A 198 -20.97 15.21 12.58
CA ILE A 198 -20.13 13.99 12.65
C ILE A 198 -19.88 13.55 14.10
N ASP A 199 -19.74 14.48 15.05
CA ASP A 199 -19.66 14.17 16.49
C ASP A 199 -20.90 13.43 16.99
N LYS A 200 -22.08 13.85 16.53
CA LYS A 200 -23.36 13.21 16.87
C LYS A 200 -23.54 11.85 16.19
N ALA A 201 -23.06 11.71 14.95
CA ALA A 201 -23.15 10.45 14.20
C ALA A 201 -22.17 9.38 14.73
N LEU A 202 -20.95 9.79 15.10
CA LEU A 202 -19.85 8.91 15.51
C LEU A 202 -19.41 9.14 16.97
N PRO A 203 -20.30 9.07 17.98
CA PRO A 203 -20.01 9.48 19.38
C PRO A 203 -18.99 8.59 20.12
N LYS A 204 -18.49 7.53 19.48
CA LYS A 204 -17.42 6.64 19.98
C LYS A 204 -16.10 6.82 19.25
N CYS A 205 -16.07 7.63 18.19
CA CYS A 205 -14.86 7.92 17.42
C CYS A 205 -14.09 9.07 18.08
N THR A 206 -12.77 8.95 18.19
CA THR A 206 -11.92 10.09 18.51
C THR A 206 -11.66 10.88 17.22
N ILE A 207 -12.17 12.11 17.15
CA ILE A 207 -12.06 13.00 15.99
C ILE A 207 -10.97 14.04 16.29
N TYR A 208 -10.10 14.29 15.30
CA TYR A 208 -9.00 15.24 15.38
C TYR A 208 -9.13 16.26 14.25
N LEU A 209 -9.61 17.46 14.57
CA LEU A 209 -9.60 18.66 13.71
C LEU A 209 -8.28 19.44 13.81
#